data_AF-A0A4U7F455-F1
#
_entry.id   AF-A0A4U7F455-F1
#
_cell.length_a   1.000
_cell.length_b   1.000
_cell.length_c   1.000
_cell.angle_alpha   90.00
_cell.angle_beta   90.00
_cell.angle_gamma   90.00
#
_symmetry.space_group_name_H-M   'P 1'
#
loop_
_entity.id
_entity.type
_entity.pdbx_description
1 polymer ?
#
loop_
_entity_poly.entity_id
_entity_poly.type
_entity_poly.pdbx_seq_one_letter_code
_entity_poly.pdbx_strand_id
1 'polypeptide(L)'
;RRTAPAGLDGGEDGATGTNLVDGEPVPAKASIDVAAGTTVSVRTPGGGGHGDPDERDPAARARDRRDGKVGDRRDEKGGDRGDEKVGDRRGGDADGR
;
A
#
# COMPACT_ATOMS: atom_id res chain seq x y z
N ARG A 1 6.43 3.11 4.43
CA ARG A 1 6.17 2.27 5.64
C ARG A 1 5.57 0.95 5.12
N ARG A 2 5.67 -0.18 5.84
CA ARG A 2 5.22 -1.49 5.27
C ARG A 2 3.85 -1.98 5.77
N THR A 3 3.45 -1.58 6.97
CA THR A 3 2.20 -2.05 7.59
C THR A 3 1.11 -0.99 7.44
N ALA A 4 -0.05 -1.40 6.96
CA ALA A 4 -1.25 -0.58 6.91
C ALA A 4 -1.94 -0.54 8.27
N PRO A 5 -2.60 0.58 8.63
CA PRO A 5 -3.55 0.59 9.74
C PRO A 5 -4.70 -0.37 9.45
N ALA A 6 -4.93 -1.31 10.37
CA ALA A 6 -5.89 -2.39 10.17
C ALA A 6 -7.33 -1.87 10.15
N GLY A 7 -8.16 -2.46 9.29
CA GLY A 7 -9.60 -2.34 9.37
C GLY A 7 -10.19 -3.16 10.52
N LEU A 8 -11.44 -2.89 10.88
CA LEU A 8 -12.17 -3.57 11.96
C LEU A 8 -13.58 -3.98 11.52
N ASP A 9 -14.07 -5.12 12.03
CA ASP A 9 -15.43 -5.62 11.84
C ASP A 9 -15.92 -5.59 10.39
N GLY A 10 -15.09 -6.10 9.47
CA GLY A 10 -15.39 -6.13 8.02
C GLY A 10 -14.87 -4.94 7.23
N GLY A 11 -14.29 -3.93 7.88
CA GLY A 11 -13.63 -2.81 7.22
C GLY A 11 -12.30 -3.19 6.57
N GLU A 12 -11.96 -2.56 5.45
CA GLU A 12 -10.67 -2.72 4.76
C GLU A 12 -9.53 -1.99 5.48
N ASP A 13 -8.30 -2.46 5.29
CA ASP A 13 -7.10 -1.78 5.77
C ASP A 13 -6.89 -0.42 5.09
N GLY A 14 -6.31 0.53 5.83
CA GLY A 14 -5.98 1.85 5.32
C GLY A 14 -4.81 1.85 4.34
N ALA A 15 -4.67 2.89 3.52
CA ALA A 15 -3.49 3.04 2.67
C ALA A 15 -2.21 3.22 3.50
N THR A 16 -1.11 2.61 3.06
CA THR A 16 0.19 2.81 3.70
C THR A 16 0.77 4.20 3.38
N GLY A 17 1.53 4.76 4.32
CA GLY A 17 2.23 6.02 4.10
C GLY A 17 3.56 5.84 3.33
N THR A 18 3.84 6.81 2.46
CA THR A 18 5.01 6.81 1.56
C THR A 18 5.68 8.18 1.57
N ASN A 19 7.02 8.18 1.52
CA ASN A 19 7.82 9.38 1.34
C ASN A 19 8.38 9.34 -0.09
N LEU A 20 8.32 10.46 -0.80
CA LEU A 20 8.82 10.60 -2.16
C LEU A 20 9.78 11.78 -2.24
N VAL A 21 10.81 11.67 -3.07
CA VAL A 21 11.69 12.77 -3.48
C VAL A 21 11.63 12.84 -5.01
N ASP A 22 11.11 13.95 -5.55
CA ASP A 22 10.83 14.13 -6.98
C ASP A 22 10.00 12.99 -7.60
N GLY A 23 9.09 12.40 -6.81
CA GLY A 23 8.22 11.30 -7.21
C GLY A 23 8.78 9.90 -6.93
N GLU A 24 10.06 9.79 -6.60
CA GLU A 24 10.71 8.51 -6.33
C GLU A 24 10.59 8.10 -4.85
N PRO A 25 10.24 6.84 -4.54
CA PRO A 25 10.05 6.40 -3.17
C PRO A 25 11.37 6.30 -2.40
N VAL A 26 11.35 6.82 -1.17
CA VAL A 26 12.49 6.75 -0.24
C VAL A 26 12.13 5.98 1.04
N PRO A 27 13.13 5.48 1.79
CA PRO A 27 12.88 4.78 3.04
C PRO A 27 12.06 5.62 4.03
N ALA A 28 11.32 4.92 4.91
CA ALA A 28 10.44 5.57 5.89
C ALA A 28 11.19 6.50 6.86
N LYS A 29 12.47 6.19 7.11
CA LYS A 29 13.41 7.01 7.86
C LYS A 29 14.72 7.05 7.08
N ALA A 30 15.13 8.23 6.65
CA ALA A 30 16.35 8.46 5.90
C ALA A 30 16.82 9.90 6.13
N SER A 31 18.12 10.12 5.96
CA SER A 31 18.71 11.44 5.76
C SER A 31 19.19 11.48 4.31
N ILE A 32 18.74 12.46 3.55
CA ILE A 32 19.02 12.58 2.11
C ILE A 32 19.36 14.04 1.85
N ASP A 33 20.51 14.28 1.22
CA ASP A 33 20.86 15.60 0.71
C ASP A 33 20.05 15.86 -0.57
N VAL A 34 19.41 17.02 -0.65
CA VAL A 34 18.57 17.41 -1.79
C VAL A 34 19.04 18.71 -2.39
N ALA A 35 18.93 18.82 -3.71
CA ALA A 35 19.22 20.07 -4.42
C ALA A 35 18.08 21.08 -4.18
N ALA A 36 18.40 22.37 -4.33
CA ALA A 36 17.37 23.40 -4.31
C ALA A 36 16.40 23.18 -5.48
N GLY A 37 15.10 23.25 -5.18
CA GLY A 37 14.02 23.00 -6.15
C GLY A 37 13.49 21.56 -6.17
N THR A 38 14.14 20.61 -5.49
CA THR A 38 13.61 19.25 -5.29
C THR A 38 12.33 19.28 -4.45
N THR A 39 11.34 18.49 -4.85
CA THR A 39 10.08 18.32 -4.14
C THR A 39 10.13 17.10 -3.24
N VAL A 40 10.02 17.31 -1.93
CA VAL A 40 9.83 16.23 -0.95
C VAL A 40 8.34 16.09 -0.64
N SER A 41 7.75 14.94 -0.96
CA SER A 41 6.34 14.67 -0.69
C SER A 41 6.18 13.61 0.40
N VAL A 42 5.41 13.92 1.43
CA VAL A 42 5.05 12.97 2.49
C VAL A 42 3.57 12.64 2.36
N ARG A 43 3.27 11.40 1.96
CA ARG A 43 1.90 10.86 1.95
C ARG A 43 1.66 10.13 3.26
N THR A 44 0.84 10.69 4.13
CA THR A 44 0.52 10.08 5.41
C THR A 44 -0.40 8.87 5.21
N PRO A 45 -0.30 7.82 6.06
CA PRO A 45 -1.22 6.69 6.00
C PRO A 45 -2.68 7.14 6.18
N GLY A 46 -3.60 6.43 5.54
CA GLY A 46 -5.03 6.49 5.85
C GLY A 46 -5.37 5.58 7.04
N GLY A 47 -6.45 5.88 7.77
CA GLY A 47 -6.99 4.97 8.77
C GLY A 47 -7.63 3.72 8.13
N GLY A 48 -7.69 2.62 8.87
CA GLY A 48 -8.49 1.46 8.48
C GLY A 48 -9.98 1.75 8.58
N GLY A 49 -10.76 1.09 7.75
CA GLY A 49 -12.23 1.17 7.75
C GLY A 49 -12.85 0.43 8.93
N HIS A 50 -14.14 0.66 9.14
CA HIS A 50 -14.94 -0.05 10.12
C HIS A 50 -16.30 -0.41 9.55
N GLY A 51 -16.72 -1.68 9.74
CA GLY A 51 -17.96 -2.21 9.17
C GLY A 51 -17.84 -2.58 7.69
N ASP A 52 -18.85 -3.27 7.17
CA ASP A 52 -18.97 -3.56 5.74
C ASP A 52 -19.19 -2.24 4.97
N PRO A 53 -18.31 -1.91 3.99
CA PRO A 53 -18.49 -0.74 3.13
C PRO A 53 -19.86 -0.67 2.46
N ASP A 54 -20.49 -1.80 2.15
CA ASP A 54 -21.78 -1.88 1.47
C ASP A 54 -22.97 -1.50 2.37
N GLU A 55 -22.81 -1.61 3.68
CA GLU A 55 -23.82 -1.18 4.67
C GLU A 55 -23.77 0.32 4.97
N ARG A 56 -22.77 1.04 4.44
CA ARG A 56 -22.61 2.47 4.72
C ARG A 56 -23.73 3.31 4.11
N ASP A 57 -24.37 4.13 4.96
CA ASP A 57 -25.44 5.08 4.62
C ASP A 57 -25.17 5.82 3.29
N PRO A 58 -26.06 5.70 2.28
CA PRO A 58 -25.93 6.39 1.00
C PRO A 58 -25.77 7.90 1.13
N ALA A 59 -26.44 8.54 2.09
CA ALA A 59 -26.30 9.98 2.32
C ALA A 59 -24.90 10.33 2.84
N ALA A 60 -24.32 9.50 3.72
CA ALA A 60 -22.94 9.64 4.15
C ALA A 60 -21.95 9.50 2.99
N ARG A 61 -22.14 8.50 2.11
CA ARG A 61 -21.29 8.33 0.92
C ARG A 61 -21.34 9.55 -0.02
N ALA A 62 -22.52 10.12 -0.22
CA ALA A 62 -22.67 11.32 -1.04
C ALA A 62 -21.96 12.53 -0.41
N ARG A 63 -22.02 12.67 0.93
CA ARG A 63 -21.23 13.69 1.65
C ARG A 63 -19.74 13.47 1.46
N ASP A 64 -19.25 12.24 1.62
CA ASP A 64 -17.83 11.92 1.47
C ASP A 64 -17.30 12.30 0.07
N ARG A 65 -18.09 12.06 -0.99
CA ARG A 65 -17.76 12.50 -2.36
C ARG A 65 -17.72 14.03 -2.49
N ARG A 66 -18.74 14.72 -1.97
CA ARG A 66 -18.80 16.19 -2.01
C ARG A 66 -17.63 16.82 -1.25
N ASP A 67 -17.24 16.20 -0.14
CA ASP A 67 -16.14 16.65 0.70
C ASP A 67 -14.76 16.26 0.11
N GLY A 68 -14.71 15.55 -1.03
CA GLY A 68 -13.46 15.09 -1.65
C GLY A 68 -12.71 14.03 -0.85
N LYS A 69 -13.37 13.38 0.12
CA LYS A 69 -12.78 12.32 0.96
C LYS A 69 -12.64 11.00 0.21
N VAL A 70 -13.47 10.80 -0.81
CA VAL A 70 -13.42 9.66 -1.73
C VAL A 70 -13.39 10.18 -3.16
N GLY A 71 -12.49 9.65 -3.98
CA GLY A 71 -12.35 9.96 -5.40
C GLY A 71 -12.12 8.68 -6.21
N ASP A 72 -12.00 8.81 -7.53
CA ASP A 72 -11.66 7.68 -8.40
C ASP A 72 -10.23 7.21 -8.08
N ARG A 73 -10.13 6.00 -7.52
CA ARG A 73 -8.84 5.38 -7.14
C ARG A 73 -7.95 5.23 -8.38
N ARG A 74 -6.91 6.07 -8.50
CA ARG A 74 -5.69 5.76 -9.26
C ARG A 74 -4.50 5.81 -8.32
N ASP A 75 -4.37 4.78 -7.50
CA ASP A 75 -3.09 4.42 -6.90
C ASP A 75 -2.91 2.92 -7.15
N GLU A 76 -2.16 2.63 -8.21
CA GLU A 76 -1.71 1.28 -8.55
C GLU A 76 -0.91 0.67 -7.40
N LYS A 77 -0.84 -0.67 -7.42
CA LYS A 77 -0.04 -1.59 -6.59
C LYS A 77 -0.79 -2.22 -5.40
N GLY A 78 -1.89 -2.89 -5.72
CA GLY A 78 -2.17 -4.20 -5.10
C GLY A 78 -1.09 -5.17 -5.57
N GLY A 79 -0.08 -5.43 -4.72
CA GLY A 79 0.94 -6.43 -4.98
C GLY A 79 0.33 -7.82 -4.84
N ASP A 80 0.00 -8.43 -5.98
CA ASP A 80 -0.22 -9.86 -6.11
C ASP A 80 1.08 -10.57 -5.69
N ARG A 81 1.09 -11.12 -4.47
CA ARG A 81 2.15 -12.02 -4.03
C ARG A 81 1.88 -13.36 -4.70
N GLY A 82 2.37 -13.51 -5.92
CA GLY A 82 2.49 -14.81 -6.55
C GLY A 82 3.28 -15.75 -5.65
N ASP A 83 2.64 -16.84 -5.26
CA ASP A 83 3.22 -17.95 -4.52
C ASP A 83 4.41 -18.55 -5.29
N GLU A 84 5.64 -18.14 -4.98
CA GLU A 84 6.83 -18.92 -5.35
C GLU A 84 6.90 -20.15 -4.44
N LYS A 85 6.33 -21.26 -4.94
CA LYS A 85 6.54 -22.60 -4.38
C LYS A 85 8.03 -22.93 -4.49
N VAL A 86 8.75 -22.86 -3.37
CA VAL A 86 10.08 -23.47 -3.19
C VAL A 86 9.95 -24.98 -3.43
N GLY A 87 10.36 -25.42 -4.61
CA GLY A 87 10.47 -26.82 -5.00
C GLY A 87 11.75 -27.45 -4.44
N ASP A 88 11.54 -28.54 -3.70
CA ASP A 88 12.46 -29.38 -2.95
C ASP A 88 13.77 -29.75 -3.68
N ARG A 89 14.92 -29.50 -3.05
CA ARG A 89 16.24 -29.99 -3.48
C ARG A 89 16.41 -31.43 -3.00
N ARG A 90 16.41 -32.38 -3.94
CA ARG A 90 17.04 -33.72 -3.80
C ARG A 90 17.84 -33.93 -5.09
N GLY A 91 19.17 -34.06 -5.10
CA GLY A 91 19.96 -35.01 -4.34
C GLY A 91 19.93 -36.36 -5.07
N GLY A 92 20.97 -36.68 -5.85
CA GLY A 92 21.11 -37.99 -6.51
C GLY A 92 22.17 -38.03 -7.59
N ASP A 93 23.23 -38.78 -7.30
CA ASP A 93 24.51 -39.00 -7.99
C ASP A 93 24.46 -39.79 -9.32
N ALA A 94 25.63 -39.80 -10.00
CA ALA A 94 26.18 -40.86 -10.87
C ALA A 94 25.47 -41.09 -12.23
N ASP A 95 26.07 -41.45 -13.37
CA ASP A 95 27.38 -41.85 -13.90
C ASP A 95 27.28 -41.51 -15.41
N GLY A 96 28.33 -41.12 -16.14
CA GLY A 96 29.30 -42.07 -16.69
C GLY A 96 29.64 -41.72 -18.16
N ARG A 97 30.95 -41.66 -18.41
CA ARG A 97 31.71 -41.82 -19.69
C ARG A 97 31.21 -41.15 -20.97
#